data_AF-A0A316X264-F1
#
_entry.id   AF-A0A316X264-F1
#
_cell.length_a   1.000
_cell.length_b   1.000
_cell.length_c   1.000
_cell.angle_alpha   90.00
_cell.angle_beta   90.00
_cell.angle_gamma   90.00
#
_symmetry.space_group_name_H-M   'P 1'
#
loop_
_entity.id
_entity.type
_entity.pdbx_description
1 polymer ?
#
loop_
_entity_poly.entity_id
_entity_poly.type
_entity_poly.pdbx_seq_one_letter_code
_entity_poly.pdbx_strand_id
1 'polypeptide(L)'
;MIRPYKHINSKFHKIQSFVNHLFLDVIFRAPYIPNAVFDTSLIFLKYQPLINDVNEEYLLNPITECFAICKTLSKKNLKKLKRGVHQNNKIRLLCNGNFIPLEYVDIDLISEDLSKQIKIFFDKLYDEAVNKAVFYHKYGKIEDYYKSLVGKSRTCRCCGINKVLIKFHSKRSALDHYLPRNHFPFTSINTNNLLPICDTCNSKYKLGENTIFEIIKRNNRIVSKTRKRAFFPFSKINPYPTIDVEITLTRAFSDDMEPSDMDVDLVCAGFEEYIVSWDRLFGIKENYLAECCSEEMYMYYEEQYVADLNFGKTHDEYIGALERNRFGDMNFLKSAFLNGVNNYH
;
A
#
# COMPACT_ATOMS: atom_id res chain seq x y z
N MET A 1 -7.73 3.79 4.54
CA MET A 1 -7.52 4.63 3.35
C MET A 1 -8.84 5.25 3.00
N ILE A 2 -8.85 6.52 2.61
CA ILE A 2 -10.10 7.24 2.41
C ILE A 2 -10.99 6.63 1.33
N ARG A 3 -10.39 6.03 0.30
CA ARG A 3 -11.14 5.31 -0.74
C ARG A 3 -10.29 4.20 -1.35
N PRO A 4 -10.79 2.96 -1.46
CA PRO A 4 -10.04 1.86 -2.06
C PRO A 4 -9.93 1.99 -3.58
N TYR A 5 -8.89 1.38 -4.14
CA TYR A 5 -8.83 1.12 -5.57
C TYR A 5 -9.82 0.02 -5.95
N LYS A 6 -10.33 0.09 -7.19
CA LYS A 6 -11.06 -1.02 -7.79
C LYS A 6 -10.06 -2.05 -8.30
N HIS A 7 -10.39 -3.32 -8.16
CA HIS A 7 -9.62 -4.36 -8.84
C HIS A 7 -9.73 -4.18 -10.35
N ILE A 8 -8.60 -4.36 -11.05
CA ILE A 8 -8.52 -4.34 -12.51
C ILE A 8 -8.23 -5.74 -13.03
N ASN A 9 -8.43 -5.95 -14.32
CA ASN A 9 -7.91 -7.12 -15.01
C ASN A 9 -6.55 -6.75 -15.63
N SER A 10 -5.48 -7.38 -15.17
CA SER A 10 -4.14 -7.21 -15.73
C SER A 10 -3.44 -8.54 -15.88
N LYS A 11 -2.72 -8.73 -16.99
CA LYS A 11 -1.82 -9.88 -17.16
C LYS A 11 -0.70 -9.88 -16.11
N PHE A 12 -0.39 -8.71 -15.54
CA PHE A 12 0.69 -8.54 -14.56
C PHE A 12 0.41 -9.32 -13.28
N HIS A 13 -0.87 -9.55 -12.93
CA HIS A 13 -1.27 -10.42 -11.82
C HIS A 13 -0.68 -11.84 -11.90
N LYS A 14 -0.43 -12.34 -13.12
CA LYS A 14 0.00 -13.72 -13.35
C LYS A 14 1.48 -13.97 -13.01
N ILE A 15 2.27 -12.92 -12.76
CA ILE A 15 3.66 -13.08 -12.32
C ILE A 15 3.77 -13.84 -11.00
N GLN A 16 2.78 -13.70 -10.12
CA GLN A 16 2.74 -14.43 -8.84
C GLN A 16 2.72 -15.95 -9.06
N SER A 17 2.17 -16.44 -10.17
CA SER A 17 2.16 -17.88 -10.48
C SER A 17 3.58 -18.42 -10.75
N PHE A 18 4.47 -17.61 -11.34
CA PHE A 18 5.88 -17.97 -11.50
C PHE A 18 6.58 -18.07 -10.14
N VAL A 19 6.42 -17.05 -9.29
CA VAL A 19 7.00 -17.04 -7.94
C VAL A 19 6.48 -18.20 -7.10
N ASN A 20 5.17 -18.46 -7.14
CA ASN A 20 4.57 -19.58 -6.41
C ASN A 20 5.16 -20.91 -6.84
N HIS A 21 5.26 -21.17 -8.16
CA HIS A 21 5.85 -22.40 -8.67
C HIS A 21 7.31 -22.55 -8.23
N LEU A 22 8.12 -21.51 -8.47
CA LEU A 22 9.54 -21.49 -8.12
C LEU A 22 9.76 -21.84 -6.63
N PHE A 23 9.08 -21.14 -5.72
CA PHE A 23 9.31 -21.35 -4.29
C PHE A 23 8.61 -22.58 -3.73
N LEU A 24 7.36 -22.86 -4.10
CA LEU A 24 6.58 -23.94 -3.48
C LEU A 24 6.91 -25.31 -4.06
N ASP A 25 7.18 -25.38 -5.36
CA ASP A 25 7.35 -26.65 -6.08
C ASP A 25 8.83 -27.01 -6.29
N VAL A 26 9.73 -26.02 -6.29
CA VAL A 26 11.16 -26.26 -6.53
C VAL A 26 11.99 -25.95 -5.29
N ILE A 27 12.15 -24.68 -4.92
CA ILE A 27 13.09 -24.26 -3.86
C ILE A 27 12.75 -24.90 -2.51
N PHE A 28 11.53 -24.77 -2.01
CA PHE A 28 11.15 -25.38 -0.73
C PHE A 28 10.83 -26.88 -0.83
N ARG A 29 11.05 -27.49 -2.00
CA ARG A 29 11.05 -28.94 -2.20
C ARG A 29 12.45 -29.49 -2.50
N ALA A 30 13.48 -28.66 -2.48
CA ALA A 30 14.84 -29.03 -2.84
C ALA A 30 15.34 -30.34 -2.18
N PRO A 31 15.10 -30.65 -0.88
CA PRO A 31 15.57 -31.91 -0.29
C PRO A 31 14.98 -33.18 -0.93
N TYR A 32 13.86 -33.05 -1.64
CA TYR A 32 13.17 -34.16 -2.32
C TYR A 32 13.47 -34.20 -3.83
N ILE A 33 14.33 -33.32 -4.31
CA ILE A 33 14.74 -33.25 -5.72
C ILE A 33 16.13 -33.88 -5.83
N PRO A 34 16.35 -34.86 -6.72
CA PRO A 34 17.65 -35.54 -6.83
C PRO A 34 18.82 -34.60 -7.18
N ASN A 35 18.60 -33.62 -8.06
CA ASN A 35 19.63 -32.70 -8.56
C ASN A 35 20.44 -32.06 -7.43
N ALA A 36 21.76 -32.21 -7.45
CA ALA A 36 22.66 -31.65 -6.44
C ALA A 36 22.60 -30.11 -6.41
N VAL A 37 22.54 -29.50 -7.60
CA VAL A 37 22.45 -28.05 -7.81
C VAL A 37 21.14 -27.69 -8.50
N PHE A 38 20.76 -26.42 -8.42
CA PHE A 38 19.63 -25.90 -9.17
C PHE A 38 19.93 -25.97 -10.67
N ASP A 39 18.93 -26.38 -11.44
CA ASP A 39 18.95 -26.38 -12.90
C ASP A 39 17.60 -25.86 -13.39
N THR A 40 17.57 -25.05 -14.45
CA THR A 40 16.33 -24.44 -14.92
C THR A 40 15.35 -25.45 -15.51
N SER A 41 15.78 -26.67 -15.87
CA SER A 41 14.85 -27.77 -16.21
C SER A 41 13.92 -28.17 -15.06
N LEU A 42 14.25 -27.82 -13.81
CA LEU A 42 13.41 -28.09 -12.63
C LEU A 42 12.13 -27.23 -12.60
N ILE A 43 12.10 -26.12 -13.33
CA ILE A 43 10.92 -25.27 -13.44
C ILE A 43 10.16 -25.54 -14.74
N PHE A 44 8.86 -25.25 -14.75
CA PHE A 44 8.03 -25.39 -15.94
C PHE A 44 8.66 -24.70 -17.15
N LEU A 45 8.65 -25.36 -18.32
CA LEU A 45 9.22 -24.87 -19.58
C LEU A 45 8.83 -23.42 -19.89
N LYS A 46 7.56 -23.05 -19.66
CA LYS A 46 7.05 -21.68 -19.89
C LYS A 46 7.69 -20.60 -19.02
N TYR A 47 8.39 -20.96 -17.94
CA TYR A 47 9.04 -20.07 -17.00
C TYR A 47 10.57 -20.07 -17.13
N GLN A 48 11.17 -21.04 -17.81
CA GLN A 48 12.62 -21.10 -18.02
C GLN A 48 13.20 -19.81 -18.63
N PRO A 49 12.58 -19.21 -19.67
CA PRO A 49 13.05 -17.93 -20.22
C PRO A 49 13.08 -16.79 -19.19
N LEU A 50 12.21 -16.82 -18.17
CA LEU A 50 12.18 -15.79 -17.14
C LEU A 50 13.43 -15.80 -16.26
N ILE A 51 14.18 -16.90 -16.23
CA ILE A 51 15.45 -17.01 -15.53
C ILE A 51 16.62 -16.90 -16.51
N ASN A 52 16.57 -17.63 -17.63
CA ASN A 52 17.69 -17.73 -18.58
C ASN A 52 17.93 -16.44 -19.38
N ASP A 53 16.88 -15.68 -19.67
CA ASP A 53 16.95 -14.54 -20.59
C ASP A 53 17.05 -13.20 -19.84
N VAL A 54 17.39 -13.24 -18.55
CA VAL A 54 17.72 -12.07 -17.74
C VAL A 54 19.12 -12.22 -17.17
N ASN A 55 19.69 -11.12 -16.66
CA ASN A 55 21.00 -11.16 -16.01
C ASN A 55 20.95 -12.18 -14.85
N GLU A 56 21.90 -13.10 -14.81
CA GLU A 56 22.00 -14.17 -13.82
C GLU A 56 22.08 -13.65 -12.38
N GLU A 57 22.70 -12.49 -12.16
CA GLU A 57 22.76 -11.81 -10.86
C GLU A 57 21.37 -11.41 -10.35
N TYR A 58 20.39 -11.27 -11.24
CA TYR A 58 19.05 -10.85 -10.86
C TYR A 58 18.27 -12.02 -10.26
N LEU A 59 18.27 -13.17 -10.94
CA LEU A 59 17.42 -14.30 -10.58
C LEU A 59 18.17 -15.61 -10.44
N LEU A 60 19.00 -16.02 -11.42
CA LEU A 60 19.63 -17.34 -11.40
C LEU A 60 20.51 -17.54 -10.15
N ASN A 61 21.40 -16.60 -9.85
CA ASN A 61 22.32 -16.68 -8.71
C ASN A 61 21.57 -16.80 -7.37
N PRO A 62 20.66 -15.88 -7.01
CA PRO A 62 19.94 -16.02 -5.74
C PRO A 62 19.02 -17.25 -5.69
N ILE A 63 18.50 -17.72 -6.83
CA ILE A 63 17.72 -18.97 -6.90
C ILE A 63 18.60 -20.18 -6.59
N THR A 64 19.78 -20.27 -7.20
CA THR A 64 20.73 -21.37 -7.00
C THR A 64 21.15 -21.46 -5.53
N GLU A 65 21.47 -20.32 -4.91
CA GLU A 65 21.81 -20.26 -3.49
C GLU A 65 20.62 -20.66 -2.59
N CYS A 66 19.42 -20.14 -2.87
CA CYS A 66 18.22 -20.54 -2.13
C CYS A 66 17.97 -22.05 -2.22
N PHE A 67 18.16 -22.66 -3.41
CA PHE A 67 17.99 -24.10 -3.62
C PHE A 67 18.99 -24.91 -2.80
N ALA A 68 20.28 -24.54 -2.86
CA ALA A 68 21.34 -25.21 -2.13
C ALA A 68 21.11 -25.16 -0.60
N ILE A 69 20.74 -23.99 -0.08
CA ILE A 69 20.41 -23.83 1.35
C ILE A 69 19.17 -24.66 1.69
N CYS A 70 18.11 -24.59 0.89
CA CYS A 70 16.87 -25.30 1.19
C CYS A 70 17.02 -26.83 1.14
N LYS A 71 18.01 -27.39 0.43
CA LYS A 71 18.32 -28.83 0.44
C LYS A 71 18.70 -29.35 1.82
N THR A 72 19.29 -28.53 2.68
CA THR A 72 19.78 -28.95 4.00
C THR A 72 18.78 -28.67 5.13
N LEU A 73 17.72 -27.89 4.85
CA LEU A 73 16.76 -27.48 5.86
C LEU A 73 15.84 -28.62 6.32
N SER A 74 15.48 -28.56 7.61
CA SER A 74 14.50 -29.49 8.18
C SER A 74 13.11 -29.35 7.56
N LYS A 75 12.35 -30.46 7.55
CA LYS A 75 10.94 -30.48 7.13
C LYS A 75 10.09 -29.42 7.85
N LYS A 76 10.37 -29.15 9.14
CA LYS A 76 9.69 -28.12 9.94
C LYS A 76 9.92 -26.72 9.37
N ASN A 77 11.17 -26.37 9.07
CA ASN A 77 11.53 -25.07 8.52
C ASN A 77 10.93 -24.86 7.13
N LEU A 78 11.00 -25.87 6.27
CA LEU A 78 10.39 -25.83 4.93
C LEU A 78 8.87 -25.68 4.99
N LYS A 79 8.20 -26.32 5.96
CA LYS A 79 6.76 -26.13 6.19
C LYS A 79 6.46 -24.69 6.63
N LYS A 80 7.28 -24.08 7.49
CA LYS A 80 7.15 -22.66 7.89
C LYS A 80 7.29 -21.73 6.69
N LEU A 81 8.30 -21.95 5.84
CA LEU A 81 8.53 -21.15 4.61
C LEU A 81 7.38 -21.26 3.61
N LYS A 82 6.92 -22.48 3.29
CA LYS A 82 5.75 -22.69 2.40
C LYS A 82 4.49 -22.01 2.93
N ARG A 83 4.24 -22.14 4.23
CA ARG A 83 3.12 -21.44 4.88
C ARG A 83 3.26 -19.92 4.72
N GLY A 84 4.48 -19.39 4.86
CA GLY A 84 4.79 -17.99 4.61
C GLY A 84 4.39 -17.53 3.21
N VAL A 85 4.76 -18.26 2.15
CA VAL A 85 4.36 -17.93 0.77
C VAL A 85 2.84 -17.88 0.64
N HIS A 86 2.13 -18.88 1.16
CA HIS A 86 0.67 -18.93 1.08
C HIS A 86 -0.01 -17.80 1.87
N GLN A 87 0.39 -17.58 3.12
CA GLN A 87 -0.24 -16.61 4.02
C GLN A 87 0.10 -15.17 3.65
N ASN A 88 1.37 -14.87 3.35
CA ASN A 88 1.79 -13.52 2.96
C ASN A 88 1.04 -13.04 1.72
N ASN A 89 0.65 -13.94 0.82
CA ASN A 89 -0.08 -13.58 -0.39
C ASN A 89 -1.59 -13.37 -0.20
N LYS A 90 -2.12 -13.53 1.02
CA LYS A 90 -3.52 -13.25 1.39
C LYS A 90 -3.65 -11.86 2.01
N ILE A 91 -3.26 -10.83 1.26
CA ILE A 91 -3.12 -9.44 1.75
C ILE A 91 -4.34 -8.93 2.54
N ARG A 92 -5.57 -9.15 2.04
CA ARG A 92 -6.81 -8.77 2.76
C ARG A 92 -6.91 -9.44 4.14
N LEU A 93 -6.61 -10.73 4.22
CA LEU A 93 -6.67 -11.50 5.47
C LEU A 93 -5.56 -11.08 6.44
N LEU A 94 -4.42 -10.64 5.94
CA LEU A 94 -3.37 -10.03 6.77
C LEU A 94 -3.85 -8.68 7.31
N CYS A 95 -4.38 -7.81 6.46
CA CYS A 95 -4.91 -6.50 6.86
C CYS A 95 -5.98 -6.62 7.97
N ASN A 96 -6.81 -7.66 7.89
CA ASN A 96 -7.87 -7.93 8.87
C ASN A 96 -7.39 -8.67 10.14
N GLY A 97 -6.11 -9.04 10.24
CA GLY A 97 -5.57 -9.78 11.38
C GLY A 97 -5.88 -11.29 11.40
N ASN A 98 -6.42 -11.86 10.32
CA ASN A 98 -6.79 -13.28 10.27
C ASN A 98 -5.59 -14.23 10.10
N PHE A 99 -4.45 -13.72 9.62
CA PHE A 99 -3.23 -14.50 9.46
C PHE A 99 -2.00 -13.80 10.04
N ILE A 100 -1.08 -14.62 10.55
CA ILE A 100 0.26 -14.22 10.97
C ILE A 100 1.18 -14.35 9.75
N PRO A 101 1.77 -13.25 9.26
CA PRO A 101 2.71 -13.28 8.15
C PRO A 101 4.05 -13.90 8.58
N LEU A 102 4.83 -14.33 7.61
CA LEU A 102 6.26 -14.60 7.77
C LEU A 102 7.06 -13.34 7.40
N GLU A 103 7.90 -12.85 8.31
CA GLU A 103 8.80 -11.72 8.06
C GLU A 103 10.24 -12.18 7.79
N TYR A 104 11.12 -11.29 7.30
CA TYR A 104 12.54 -11.63 7.18
C TYR A 104 13.16 -12.08 8.50
N VAL A 105 12.79 -11.43 9.62
CA VAL A 105 13.26 -11.83 10.96
C VAL A 105 12.91 -13.29 11.31
N ASP A 106 11.82 -13.83 10.76
CA ASP A 106 11.47 -15.23 10.93
C ASP A 106 12.32 -16.19 10.09
N ILE A 107 12.81 -15.70 8.94
CA ILE A 107 13.66 -16.43 8.01
C ILE A 107 15.11 -16.35 8.50
N ASP A 108 15.55 -15.24 9.07
CA ASP A 108 16.87 -15.09 9.70
C ASP A 108 17.09 -16.16 10.78
N LEU A 109 16.07 -16.42 11.60
CA LEU A 109 16.08 -17.51 12.61
C LEU A 109 16.17 -18.92 11.99
N ILE A 110 15.87 -19.09 10.70
CA ILE A 110 16.05 -20.36 9.97
C ILE A 110 17.43 -20.40 9.33
N SER A 111 17.79 -19.32 8.62
CA SER A 111 19.05 -19.11 7.92
C SER A 111 19.11 -17.65 7.44
N GLU A 112 20.05 -16.89 7.99
CA GLU A 112 20.34 -15.51 7.57
C GLU A 112 20.75 -15.43 6.08
N ASP A 113 21.53 -16.41 5.61
CA ASP A 113 21.90 -16.49 4.19
C ASP A 113 20.68 -16.69 3.29
N LEU A 114 19.74 -17.58 3.67
CA LEU A 114 18.50 -17.74 2.91
C LEU A 114 17.70 -16.44 2.87
N SER A 115 17.59 -15.76 4.00
CA SER A 115 16.90 -14.47 4.13
C SER A 115 17.50 -13.43 3.17
N LYS A 116 18.84 -13.32 3.15
CA LYS A 116 19.59 -12.45 2.24
C LYS A 116 19.32 -12.78 0.77
N GLN A 117 19.37 -14.05 0.39
CA GLN A 117 19.16 -14.47 -1.00
C GLN A 117 17.71 -14.26 -1.46
N ILE A 118 16.73 -14.53 -0.59
CA ILE A 118 15.32 -14.21 -0.83
C ILE A 118 15.15 -12.70 -1.04
N LYS A 119 15.82 -11.88 -0.23
CA LYS A 119 15.78 -10.42 -0.37
C LYS A 119 16.35 -9.96 -1.72
N ILE A 120 17.53 -10.44 -2.08
CA ILE A 120 18.15 -10.15 -3.39
C ILE A 120 17.20 -10.54 -4.53
N PHE A 121 16.65 -11.75 -4.49
CA PHE A 121 15.72 -12.24 -5.50
C PHE A 121 14.51 -11.30 -5.66
N PHE A 122 13.82 -10.95 -4.57
CA PHE A 122 12.60 -10.14 -4.67
C PHE A 122 12.87 -8.68 -5.05
N ASP A 123 13.96 -8.08 -4.54
CA ASP A 123 14.38 -6.74 -4.91
C ASP A 123 14.73 -6.70 -6.41
N LYS A 124 15.56 -7.63 -6.90
CA LYS A 124 15.93 -7.72 -8.32
C LYS A 124 14.75 -8.12 -9.22
N LEU A 125 13.84 -8.98 -8.76
CA LEU A 125 12.64 -9.31 -9.52
C LEU A 125 11.80 -8.05 -9.79
N TYR A 126 11.54 -7.25 -8.76
CA TYR A 126 10.69 -6.07 -8.88
C TYR A 126 11.39 -4.85 -9.51
N ASP A 127 12.66 -4.60 -9.16
CA ASP A 127 13.37 -3.40 -9.63
C ASP A 127 13.92 -3.59 -11.05
N GLU A 128 14.34 -4.82 -11.40
CA GLU A 128 15.09 -5.09 -12.64
C GLU A 128 14.35 -6.03 -13.59
N ALA A 129 14.01 -7.24 -13.13
CA ALA A 129 13.60 -8.34 -14.02
C ALA A 129 12.25 -8.08 -14.70
N VAL A 130 11.27 -7.53 -13.99
CA VAL A 130 9.94 -7.16 -14.55
C VAL A 130 10.02 -6.16 -15.70
N ASN A 131 11.12 -5.41 -15.80
CA ASN A 131 11.34 -4.42 -16.85
C ASN A 131 12.01 -5.01 -18.10
N LYS A 132 12.37 -6.30 -18.09
CA LYS A 132 12.98 -6.99 -19.23
C LYS A 132 11.92 -7.55 -20.19
N ALA A 133 12.28 -7.65 -21.46
CA ALA A 133 11.38 -8.07 -22.54
C ALA A 133 10.68 -9.39 -22.27
N VAL A 134 11.43 -10.37 -21.75
CA VAL A 134 10.88 -11.69 -21.44
C VAL A 134 9.74 -11.63 -20.39
N PHE A 135 9.82 -10.69 -19.44
CA PHE A 135 8.77 -10.46 -18.46
C PHE A 135 7.62 -9.65 -19.04
N TYR A 136 7.88 -8.46 -19.61
CA TYR A 136 6.78 -7.59 -20.03
C TYR A 136 6.05 -8.10 -21.29
N HIS A 137 6.68 -8.90 -22.16
CA HIS A 137 5.96 -9.60 -23.24
C HIS A 137 4.99 -10.65 -22.69
N LYS A 138 5.37 -11.34 -21.59
CA LYS A 138 4.57 -12.40 -20.99
C LYS A 138 3.46 -11.86 -20.08
N TYR A 139 3.78 -10.88 -19.25
CA TYR A 139 2.92 -10.38 -18.17
C TYR A 139 2.40 -8.96 -18.38
N GLY A 140 2.85 -8.25 -19.42
CA GLY A 140 2.60 -6.83 -19.57
C GLY A 140 3.55 -5.97 -18.73
N LYS A 141 3.59 -4.66 -19.01
CA LYS A 141 4.46 -3.73 -18.27
C LYS A 141 3.81 -3.36 -16.94
N ILE A 142 4.64 -3.14 -15.92
CA ILE A 142 4.19 -2.59 -14.63
C ILE A 142 3.55 -1.20 -14.79
N GLU A 143 4.00 -0.44 -15.79
CA GLU A 143 3.41 0.85 -16.16
C GLU A 143 1.96 0.70 -16.63
N ASP A 144 1.65 -0.30 -17.45
CA ASP A 144 0.29 -0.54 -17.93
C ASP A 144 -0.65 -0.92 -16.79
N TYR A 145 -0.13 -1.70 -15.82
CA TYR A 145 -0.83 -2.00 -14.58
C TYR A 145 -1.13 -0.72 -13.77
N TYR A 146 -0.13 0.14 -13.57
CA TYR A 146 -0.29 1.43 -12.88
C TYR A 146 -1.34 2.31 -13.56
N LYS A 147 -1.20 2.51 -14.89
CA LYS A 147 -2.11 3.36 -15.69
C LYS A 147 -3.55 2.86 -15.67
N SER A 148 -3.73 1.55 -15.71
CA SER A 148 -5.06 0.93 -15.62
C SER A 148 -5.70 1.15 -14.25
N LEU A 149 -4.89 1.14 -13.19
CA LEU A 149 -5.37 1.26 -11.81
C LEU A 149 -5.71 2.71 -11.43
N VAL A 150 -4.86 3.67 -11.81
CA VAL A 150 -5.10 5.10 -11.52
C VAL A 150 -6.18 5.71 -12.43
N GLY A 151 -6.26 5.25 -13.69
CA GLY A 151 -7.19 5.77 -14.67
C GLY A 151 -7.02 7.27 -14.91
N LYS A 152 -8.12 8.03 -14.83
CA LYS A 152 -8.15 9.50 -15.02
C LYS A 152 -8.20 10.29 -13.70
N SER A 153 -8.24 9.61 -12.56
CA SER A 153 -8.45 10.26 -11.26
C SER A 153 -7.11 10.62 -10.64
N ARG A 154 -6.88 11.92 -10.43
CA ARG A 154 -5.65 12.45 -9.82
C ARG A 154 -5.65 12.35 -8.30
N THR A 155 -6.81 12.13 -7.66
CA THR A 155 -6.91 12.10 -6.20
C THR A 155 -6.18 10.88 -5.62
N CYS A 156 -5.24 11.10 -4.70
CA CYS A 156 -4.62 10.02 -3.95
C CYS A 156 -5.68 9.27 -3.14
N ARG A 157 -5.71 7.95 -3.28
CA ARG A 157 -6.66 7.07 -2.58
C ARG A 157 -6.32 6.87 -1.10
N CYS A 158 -5.10 7.22 -0.69
CA CYS A 158 -4.66 7.13 0.71
C CYS A 158 -5.17 8.32 1.53
N CYS A 159 -4.83 9.56 1.14
CA CYS A 159 -5.19 10.77 1.90
C CYS A 159 -6.36 11.58 1.33
N GLY A 160 -6.71 11.46 0.04
CA GLY A 160 -7.81 12.22 -0.55
C GLY A 160 -7.51 13.66 -0.96
N ILE A 161 -6.42 14.28 -0.47
CA ILE A 161 -6.06 15.67 -0.78
C ILE A 161 -4.98 15.78 -1.86
N ASN A 162 -3.91 15.00 -1.75
CA ASN A 162 -2.75 15.09 -2.63
C ASN A 162 -2.98 14.38 -3.98
N LYS A 163 -2.21 14.79 -5.01
CA LYS A 163 -2.37 14.30 -6.38
C LYS A 163 -1.42 13.14 -6.72
N VAL A 164 -1.86 12.27 -7.62
CA VAL A 164 -1.06 11.25 -8.32
C VAL A 164 -1.04 11.51 -9.82
N LEU A 165 0.01 11.06 -10.50
CA LEU A 165 0.11 11.10 -11.96
C LEU A 165 -0.86 10.08 -12.58
N ILE A 166 -1.74 10.55 -13.46
CA ILE A 166 -2.76 9.71 -14.13
C ILE A 166 -2.25 9.07 -15.42
N LYS A 167 -3.07 8.21 -16.03
CA LYS A 167 -2.72 7.39 -17.20
C LYS A 167 -2.18 8.15 -18.43
N PHE A 168 -2.44 9.46 -18.51
CA PHE A 168 -2.02 10.32 -19.61
C PHE A 168 -0.62 10.92 -19.43
N HIS A 169 0.06 10.66 -18.31
CA HIS A 169 1.45 11.05 -18.12
C HIS A 169 2.40 9.98 -18.68
N SER A 170 3.58 10.43 -19.12
CA SER A 170 4.70 9.55 -19.51
C SER A 170 5.44 8.99 -18.31
N LYS A 171 5.38 9.69 -17.16
CA LYS A 171 5.88 9.25 -15.86
C LYS A 171 4.72 8.77 -14.98
N ARG A 172 5.05 8.02 -13.92
CA ARG A 172 4.10 7.58 -12.90
C ARG A 172 4.51 8.07 -11.52
N SER A 173 3.55 8.25 -10.62
CA SER A 173 3.83 8.37 -9.19
C SER A 173 4.30 7.02 -8.63
N ALA A 174 4.70 7.03 -7.36
CA ALA A 174 5.10 5.82 -6.66
C ALA A 174 4.03 4.72 -6.75
N LEU A 175 4.52 3.48 -6.90
CA LEU A 175 3.73 2.26 -6.75
C LEU A 175 4.19 1.61 -5.45
N ASP A 176 3.46 1.87 -4.38
CA ASP A 176 3.84 1.48 -3.02
C ASP A 176 3.57 0.00 -2.77
N HIS A 177 4.47 -0.61 -1.99
CA HIS A 177 4.24 -1.90 -1.38
C HIS A 177 3.48 -1.69 -0.08
N TYR A 178 2.16 -1.91 -0.11
CA TYR A 178 1.29 -1.63 1.03
C TYR A 178 1.78 -2.31 2.29
N LEU A 179 2.02 -3.62 2.24
CA LEU A 179 2.85 -4.36 3.16
C LEU A 179 4.29 -4.25 2.64
N PRO A 180 5.18 -3.52 3.33
CA PRO A 180 6.48 -3.19 2.78
C PRO A 180 7.35 -4.42 2.52
N ARG A 181 8.02 -4.43 1.36
CA ARG A 181 8.89 -5.54 0.93
C ARG A 181 10.15 -5.72 1.77
N ASN A 182 10.52 -4.76 2.63
CA ASN A 182 11.64 -4.89 3.58
C ASN A 182 11.27 -5.69 4.83
N HIS A 183 9.97 -5.88 5.12
CA HIS A 183 9.49 -6.74 6.20
C HIS A 183 8.99 -8.08 5.65
N PHE A 184 8.24 -8.04 4.53
CA PHE A 184 7.50 -9.19 4.03
C PHE A 184 8.01 -9.63 2.64
N PRO A 185 8.86 -10.66 2.53
CA PRO A 185 9.49 -11.05 1.25
C PRO A 185 8.46 -11.43 0.18
N PHE A 186 7.54 -12.32 0.54
CA PHE A 186 6.64 -12.98 -0.42
C PHE A 186 5.48 -12.10 -0.90
N THR A 187 5.37 -10.84 -0.46
CA THR A 187 4.35 -9.89 -0.92
C THR A 187 4.83 -8.99 -2.05
N SER A 188 6.14 -9.01 -2.36
CA SER A 188 6.81 -8.00 -3.20
C SER A 188 6.22 -7.85 -4.60
N ILE A 189 5.82 -8.96 -5.24
CA ILE A 189 5.23 -8.93 -6.58
C ILE A 189 3.71 -9.11 -6.59
N ASN A 190 3.11 -9.24 -5.41
CA ASN A 190 1.67 -9.42 -5.29
C ASN A 190 0.97 -8.11 -5.62
N THR A 191 0.32 -8.04 -6.77
CA THR A 191 -0.47 -6.89 -7.20
C THR A 191 -1.65 -6.48 -6.29
N ASN A 192 -2.07 -7.31 -5.33
CA ASN A 192 -3.00 -6.86 -4.28
C ASN A 192 -2.28 -6.10 -3.14
N ASN A 193 -0.95 -6.00 -3.23
CA ASN A 193 -0.06 -5.29 -2.33
C ASN A 193 0.60 -4.06 -3.00
N LEU A 194 0.37 -3.84 -4.29
CA LEU A 194 1.00 -2.76 -5.06
C LEU A 194 -0.06 -1.72 -5.43
N LEU A 195 0.10 -0.46 -4.99
CA LEU A 195 -0.89 0.58 -5.28
C LEU A 195 -0.26 1.93 -5.65
N PRO A 196 -0.90 2.72 -6.54
CA PRO A 196 -0.53 4.10 -6.75
C PRO A 196 -0.73 4.91 -5.46
N ILE A 197 0.19 5.82 -5.19
CA ILE A 197 0.15 6.68 -4.01
C ILE A 197 0.83 8.02 -4.35
N CYS A 198 0.48 9.10 -3.65
CA CYS A 198 1.15 10.38 -3.84
C CYS A 198 2.49 10.41 -3.11
N ASP A 199 3.36 11.32 -3.51
CA ASP A 199 4.72 11.42 -2.98
C ASP A 199 4.72 11.81 -1.49
N THR A 200 3.79 12.65 -1.05
CA THR A 200 3.60 13.00 0.37
C THR A 200 3.31 11.77 1.22
N CYS A 201 2.25 11.02 0.90
CA CYS A 201 1.90 9.81 1.64
C CYS A 201 3.00 8.75 1.60
N ASN A 202 3.71 8.60 0.48
CA ASN A 202 4.72 7.55 0.32
C ASN A 202 6.07 7.90 0.97
N SER A 203 6.60 9.08 0.64
CA SER A 203 7.99 9.45 0.89
C SER A 203 8.19 10.35 2.10
N LYS A 204 7.10 10.83 2.72
CA LYS A 204 7.16 11.65 3.95
C LYS A 204 6.56 10.93 5.15
N TYR A 205 5.39 10.31 4.96
CA TYR A 205 4.69 9.62 6.03
C TYR A 205 4.97 8.11 6.04
N LYS A 206 4.41 7.33 5.10
CA LYS A 206 4.42 5.87 5.18
C LYS A 206 5.84 5.27 5.16
N LEU A 207 6.69 5.74 4.26
CA LEU A 207 8.05 5.22 4.06
C LEU A 207 8.06 3.68 4.01
N GLY A 208 8.94 3.06 4.81
CA GLY A 208 8.98 1.61 5.04
C GLY A 208 8.32 1.17 6.35
N GLU A 209 7.42 1.96 6.92
CA GLU A 209 6.72 1.61 8.16
C GLU A 209 5.84 0.38 7.98
N ASN A 210 5.80 -0.47 9.01
CA ASN A 210 5.04 -1.70 8.96
C ASN A 210 3.53 -1.44 9.08
N THR A 211 2.81 -1.79 8.02
CA THR A 211 1.37 -1.55 7.88
C THR A 211 0.50 -2.32 8.87
N ILE A 212 0.90 -3.54 9.24
CA ILE A 212 0.10 -4.43 10.09
C ILE A 212 0.74 -4.71 11.45
N PHE A 213 1.88 -4.09 11.73
CA PHE A 213 2.49 -4.07 13.06
C PHE A 213 2.90 -2.65 13.44
N GLU A 214 2.54 -2.24 14.64
CA GLU A 214 3.11 -1.06 15.28
C GLU A 214 4.40 -1.48 16.00
N ILE A 215 5.50 -0.82 15.66
CA ILE A 215 6.83 -1.14 16.18
C ILE A 215 7.36 0.07 16.92
N ILE A 216 7.39 0.00 18.25
CA ILE A 216 7.98 1.06 19.08
C ILE A 216 9.45 0.73 19.28
N LYS A 217 10.32 1.69 18.94
CA LYS A 217 11.76 1.58 19.15
C LYS A 217 12.24 2.58 20.21
N ARG A 218 13.17 2.17 21.06
CA ARG A 218 13.95 3.07 21.94
C ARG A 218 15.43 2.73 21.75
N ASN A 219 16.26 3.73 21.49
CA ASN A 219 17.69 3.55 21.20
C ASN A 219 17.95 2.45 20.14
N ASN A 220 17.21 2.51 19.03
CA ASN A 220 17.24 1.54 17.93
C ASN A 220 16.85 0.09 18.27
N ARG A 221 16.39 -0.20 19.49
CA ARG A 221 15.88 -1.52 19.89
C ARG A 221 14.37 -1.55 19.86
N ILE A 222 13.79 -2.63 19.32
CA ILE A 222 12.35 -2.88 19.36
C ILE A 222 11.95 -3.16 20.80
N VAL A 223 11.07 -2.32 21.35
CA VAL A 223 10.56 -2.42 22.73
C VAL A 223 9.17 -3.05 22.73
N SER A 224 8.37 -2.77 21.70
CA SER A 224 7.10 -3.45 21.48
C SER A 224 6.85 -3.65 19.99
N LYS A 225 6.14 -4.73 19.69
CA LYS A 225 5.63 -5.04 18.35
C LYS A 225 4.20 -5.53 18.49
N THR A 226 3.25 -4.68 18.14
CA THR A 226 1.82 -4.94 18.35
C THR A 226 1.14 -5.16 17.02
N ARG A 227 0.36 -6.24 16.89
CA ARG A 227 -0.44 -6.48 15.69
C ARG A 227 -1.51 -5.41 15.57
N LYS A 228 -1.68 -4.87 14.36
CA LYS A 228 -2.75 -3.92 14.03
C LYS A 228 -3.60 -4.40 12.85
N ARG A 229 -4.85 -3.96 12.81
CA ARG A 229 -5.72 -4.02 11.62
C ARG A 229 -5.51 -2.79 10.74
N ALA A 230 -5.60 -2.97 9.43
CA ALA A 230 -5.37 -1.92 8.44
C ALA A 230 -6.36 -2.04 7.28
N PHE A 231 -6.69 -0.93 6.62
CA PHE A 231 -7.62 -0.97 5.48
C PHE A 231 -6.97 -1.67 4.28
N PHE A 232 -7.61 -2.74 3.78
CA PHE A 232 -7.14 -3.38 2.56
C PHE A 232 -7.30 -2.42 1.34
N PRO A 233 -6.26 -2.21 0.52
CA PRO A 233 -6.24 -1.13 -0.48
C PRO A 233 -7.19 -1.30 -1.67
N PHE A 234 -7.85 -2.46 -1.78
CA PHE A 234 -8.75 -2.75 -2.90
C PHE A 234 -10.13 -3.20 -2.41
N SER A 235 -11.17 -2.74 -3.09
CA SER A 235 -12.53 -3.17 -2.79
C SER A 235 -13.34 -3.40 -4.06
N LYS A 236 -14.20 -4.42 -3.99
CA LYS A 236 -15.34 -4.59 -4.90
C LYS A 236 -16.65 -4.15 -4.26
N ILE A 237 -16.64 -3.90 -2.96
CA ILE A 237 -17.82 -3.51 -2.18
C ILE A 237 -18.19 -2.08 -2.55
N ASN A 238 -19.47 -1.89 -2.84
CA ASN A 238 -20.10 -0.59 -3.03
C ASN A 238 -21.46 -0.62 -2.29
N PRO A 239 -21.69 0.25 -1.28
CA PRO A 239 -20.76 1.26 -0.79
C PRO A 239 -19.61 0.65 0.04
N TYR A 240 -18.40 1.19 -0.15
CA TYR A 240 -17.30 0.97 0.79
C TYR A 240 -17.59 1.75 2.09
N PRO A 241 -17.12 1.30 3.28
CA PRO A 241 -17.29 2.07 4.51
C PRO A 241 -16.85 3.53 4.31
N THR A 242 -17.77 4.45 4.57
CA THR A 242 -17.47 5.88 4.54
C THR A 242 -16.68 6.22 5.79
N ILE A 243 -15.58 6.95 5.61
CA ILE A 243 -14.87 7.58 6.71
C ILE A 243 -15.34 9.03 6.74
N ASP A 244 -15.97 9.41 7.84
CA ASP A 244 -16.39 10.77 8.12
C ASP A 244 -15.24 11.54 8.78
N VAL A 245 -15.15 12.81 8.40
CA VAL A 245 -14.18 13.75 8.94
C VAL A 245 -14.99 14.80 9.68
N GLU A 246 -14.63 15.03 10.92
CA GLU A 246 -15.25 16.03 11.78
C GLU A 246 -14.17 17.03 12.16
N ILE A 247 -14.46 18.31 11.98
CA ILE A 247 -13.58 19.42 12.37
C ILE A 247 -14.29 20.20 13.47
N THR A 248 -13.61 20.39 14.60
CA THR A 248 -14.08 21.22 15.70
C THR A 248 -13.12 22.39 15.86
N LEU A 249 -13.65 23.61 15.85
CA LEU A 249 -12.84 24.80 16.14
C LEU A 249 -12.77 25.03 17.65
N THR A 250 -11.64 25.55 18.11
CA THR A 250 -11.41 25.95 19.51
C THR A 250 -11.46 27.48 19.69
N ARG A 251 -11.42 28.23 18.58
CA ARG A 251 -11.62 29.68 18.52
C ARG A 251 -12.43 30.08 17.30
N ALA A 252 -12.91 31.33 17.28
CA ALA A 252 -13.65 31.88 16.15
C ALA A 252 -12.80 31.86 14.89
N PHE A 253 -13.43 31.50 13.77
CA PHE A 253 -12.77 31.43 12.48
C PHE A 253 -12.23 32.81 12.04
N SER A 254 -11.00 32.83 11.55
CA SER A 254 -10.31 34.00 11.01
C SER A 254 -9.26 33.59 9.95
N ASP A 255 -8.56 34.55 9.37
CA ASP A 255 -7.53 34.32 8.34
C ASP A 255 -6.17 33.87 8.89
N ASP A 256 -5.95 33.99 10.19
CA ASP A 256 -4.73 33.59 10.91
C ASP A 256 -4.88 32.26 11.67
N MET A 257 -5.80 31.39 11.22
CA MET A 257 -6.01 30.07 11.84
C MET A 257 -4.75 29.21 11.78
N GLU A 258 -4.40 28.61 12.91
CA GLU A 258 -3.32 27.64 13.02
C GLU A 258 -3.84 26.23 13.30
N PRO A 259 -3.08 25.16 13.03
CA PRO A 259 -3.52 23.79 13.30
C PRO A 259 -3.94 23.52 14.75
N SER A 260 -3.40 24.25 15.73
CA SER A 260 -3.79 24.15 17.15
C SER A 260 -5.16 24.73 17.45
N ASP A 261 -5.72 25.53 16.55
CA ASP A 261 -7.04 26.15 16.72
C ASP A 261 -8.18 25.19 16.34
N MET A 262 -7.86 23.99 15.87
CA MET A 262 -8.82 23.00 15.40
C MET A 262 -8.44 21.59 15.83
N ASP A 263 -9.46 20.79 16.09
CA ASP A 263 -9.33 19.34 16.24
C ASP A 263 -9.96 18.64 15.04
N VAL A 264 -9.34 17.53 14.62
CA VAL A 264 -9.86 16.66 13.57
C VAL A 264 -10.11 15.26 14.09
N ASP A 265 -11.32 14.78 13.87
CA ASP A 265 -11.72 13.42 14.14
C ASP A 265 -12.10 12.66 12.88
N LEU A 266 -11.78 11.37 12.91
CA LEU A 266 -11.95 10.45 11.79
C LEU A 266 -12.86 9.33 12.27
N VAL A 267 -14.06 9.25 11.71
CA VAL A 267 -15.14 8.38 12.22
C VAL A 267 -15.54 7.36 11.17
N CYS A 268 -15.54 6.08 11.55
CA CYS A 268 -16.04 4.98 10.72
C CYS A 268 -16.41 3.81 11.63
N ALA A 269 -17.71 3.66 11.88
CA ALA A 269 -18.22 2.69 12.85
C ALA A 269 -17.77 1.26 12.54
N GLY A 270 -17.14 0.60 13.52
CA GLY A 270 -16.60 -0.75 13.42
C GLY A 270 -15.20 -0.84 12.79
N PHE A 271 -14.59 0.31 12.46
CA PHE A 271 -13.28 0.42 11.83
C PHE A 271 -12.29 1.29 12.62
N GLU A 272 -12.50 1.46 13.92
CA GLU A 272 -11.73 2.37 14.78
C GLU A 272 -10.23 2.05 14.74
N GLU A 273 -9.85 0.78 14.87
CA GLU A 273 -8.44 0.36 14.79
C GLU A 273 -7.84 0.57 13.39
N TYR A 274 -8.66 0.44 12.34
CA TYR A 274 -8.23 0.65 10.96
C TYR A 274 -7.96 2.14 10.70
N ILE A 275 -8.75 3.03 11.31
CA ILE A 275 -8.54 4.49 11.29
C ILE A 275 -7.24 4.84 12.00
N VAL A 276 -6.98 4.31 13.19
CA VAL A 276 -5.72 4.56 13.91
C VAL A 276 -4.51 4.14 13.07
N SER A 277 -4.56 2.95 12.44
CA SER A 277 -3.50 2.53 11.52
C SER A 277 -3.40 3.42 10.28
N TRP A 278 -4.53 3.90 9.76
CA TRP A 278 -4.56 4.76 8.58
C TRP A 278 -3.93 6.13 8.87
N ASP A 279 -4.27 6.74 10.01
CA ASP A 279 -3.69 7.99 10.46
C ASP A 279 -2.19 7.84 10.72
N ARG A 280 -1.79 6.83 11.50
CA ARG A 280 -0.37 6.52 11.76
C ARG A 280 0.46 6.41 10.47
N LEU A 281 -0.05 5.69 9.47
CA LEU A 281 0.71 5.41 8.25
C LEU A 281 0.79 6.61 7.30
N PHE A 282 -0.13 7.58 7.38
CA PHE A 282 -0.25 8.62 6.36
C PHE A 282 -0.37 10.04 6.92
N GLY A 283 -0.26 10.23 8.24
CA GLY A 283 -0.38 11.52 8.92
C GLY A 283 -1.67 12.23 8.55
N ILE A 284 -2.81 11.55 8.62
CA ILE A 284 -4.06 12.05 8.04
C ILE A 284 -4.54 13.28 8.80
N LYS A 285 -4.59 13.19 10.13
CA LYS A 285 -5.04 14.28 10.99
C LYS A 285 -4.17 15.54 10.79
N GLU A 286 -2.85 15.38 10.88
CA GLU A 286 -1.88 16.46 10.64
C GLU A 286 -2.07 17.11 9.26
N ASN A 287 -2.13 16.32 8.19
CA ASN A 287 -2.29 16.85 6.84
C ASN A 287 -3.65 17.55 6.63
N TYR A 288 -4.72 17.10 7.28
CA TYR A 288 -6.04 17.73 7.15
C TYR A 288 -6.09 19.06 7.88
N LEU A 289 -5.53 19.14 9.10
CA LEU A 289 -5.42 20.41 9.82
C LEU A 289 -4.57 21.42 9.05
N ALA A 290 -3.44 20.99 8.49
CA ALA A 290 -2.60 21.86 7.67
C ALA A 290 -3.34 22.38 6.42
N GLU A 291 -4.13 21.54 5.75
CA GLU A 291 -4.95 21.95 4.62
C GLU A 291 -6.09 22.90 5.04
N CYS A 292 -6.68 22.71 6.22
CA CYS A 292 -7.70 23.63 6.75
C CYS A 292 -7.15 25.03 7.07
N CYS A 293 -5.84 25.16 7.32
CA CYS A 293 -5.15 26.43 7.57
C CYS A 293 -4.49 27.01 6.33
N SER A 294 -4.71 26.44 5.14
CA SER A 294 -4.10 26.94 3.91
C SER A 294 -4.78 28.21 3.42
N GLU A 295 -4.02 29.05 2.70
CA GLU A 295 -4.57 30.21 2.00
C GLU A 295 -5.66 29.77 1.02
N GLU A 296 -5.49 28.64 0.34
CA GLU A 296 -6.48 28.09 -0.58
C GLU A 296 -7.80 27.70 0.11
N MET A 297 -7.75 27.19 1.35
CA MET A 297 -8.97 26.88 2.12
C MET A 297 -9.67 28.15 2.58
N TYR A 298 -8.92 29.16 3.04
CA TYR A 298 -9.47 30.46 3.40
C TYR A 298 -10.14 31.15 2.21
N MET A 299 -9.44 31.20 1.06
CA MET A 299 -10.00 31.71 -0.20
C MET A 299 -11.27 30.96 -0.61
N TYR A 300 -11.30 29.63 -0.47
CA TYR A 300 -12.48 28.84 -0.75
C TYR A 300 -13.67 29.21 0.16
N TYR A 301 -13.42 29.44 1.45
CA TYR A 301 -14.44 29.92 2.38
C TYR A 301 -15.01 31.28 1.95
N GLU A 302 -14.14 32.29 1.78
CA GLU A 302 -14.56 33.67 1.47
C GLU A 302 -15.19 33.80 0.07
N GLU A 303 -14.52 33.29 -0.96
CA GLU A 303 -14.90 33.58 -2.35
C GLU A 303 -15.99 32.64 -2.89
N GLN A 304 -16.09 31.42 -2.33
CA GLN A 304 -17.04 30.42 -2.84
C GLN A 304 -18.18 30.14 -1.86
N TYR A 305 -17.86 29.88 -0.59
CA TYR A 305 -18.90 29.54 0.39
C TYR A 305 -19.71 30.76 0.81
N VAL A 306 -19.07 31.84 1.26
CA VAL A 306 -19.75 33.08 1.68
C VAL A 306 -20.52 33.71 0.50
N ALA A 307 -19.96 33.68 -0.71
CA ALA A 307 -20.65 34.15 -1.91
C ALA A 307 -21.96 33.38 -2.18
N ASP A 308 -21.94 32.04 -2.17
CA ASP A 308 -23.14 31.22 -2.38
C ASP A 308 -24.22 31.50 -1.31
N LEU A 309 -23.81 31.71 -0.06
CA LEU A 309 -24.71 32.08 1.05
C LEU A 309 -25.34 33.46 0.82
N ASN A 310 -24.56 34.43 0.35
CA ASN A 310 -25.06 35.76 -0.01
C ASN A 310 -26.06 35.71 -1.19
N PHE A 311 -25.98 34.69 -2.05
CA PHE A 311 -26.98 34.41 -3.10
C PHE A 311 -28.18 33.58 -2.62
N GLY A 312 -28.33 33.38 -1.31
CA GLY A 312 -29.53 32.80 -0.69
C GLY A 312 -29.48 31.29 -0.50
N LYS A 313 -28.35 30.63 -0.76
CA LYS A 313 -28.18 29.20 -0.49
C LYS A 313 -27.92 28.97 1.00
N THR A 314 -28.62 28.01 1.60
CA THR A 314 -28.38 27.65 3.00
C THR A 314 -27.09 26.84 3.17
N HIS A 315 -26.54 26.83 4.39
CA HIS A 315 -25.39 25.99 4.75
C HIS A 315 -25.64 24.52 4.37
N ASP A 316 -26.77 23.95 4.79
CA ASP A 316 -27.13 22.54 4.54
C ASP A 316 -27.24 22.21 3.05
N GLU A 317 -27.81 23.11 2.24
CA GLU A 317 -27.88 22.94 0.78
C GLU A 317 -26.48 22.94 0.14
N TYR A 318 -25.57 23.77 0.64
CA TYR A 318 -24.18 23.83 0.20
C TYR A 318 -23.43 22.54 0.54
N ILE A 319 -23.48 22.11 1.80
CA ILE A 319 -22.87 20.86 2.26
C ILE A 319 -23.44 19.66 1.49
N GLY A 320 -24.76 19.61 1.32
CA GLY A 320 -25.42 18.56 0.53
C GLY A 320 -24.94 18.51 -0.93
N ALA A 321 -24.55 19.64 -1.52
CA ALA A 321 -23.95 19.68 -2.85
C ALA A 321 -22.52 19.13 -2.87
N LEU A 322 -21.71 19.45 -1.86
CA LEU A 322 -20.36 18.90 -1.71
C LEU A 322 -20.38 17.38 -1.55
N GLU A 323 -21.29 16.86 -0.72
CA GLU A 323 -21.40 15.42 -0.42
C GLU A 323 -21.78 14.58 -1.64
N ARG A 324 -22.60 15.11 -2.57
CA ARG A 324 -22.90 14.44 -3.85
C ARG A 324 -21.64 14.19 -4.69
N ASN A 325 -20.58 14.96 -4.48
CA ASN A 325 -19.26 14.79 -5.09
C ASN A 325 -18.15 14.76 -4.02
N ARG A 326 -18.35 14.02 -2.94
CA ARG A 326 -17.48 13.97 -1.75
C ARG A 326 -15.97 13.91 -2.01
N PHE A 327 -15.54 13.22 -3.07
CA PHE A 327 -14.10 13.07 -3.38
C PHE A 327 -13.60 13.98 -4.51
N GLY A 328 -14.47 14.77 -5.12
CA GLY A 328 -14.07 15.83 -6.03
C GLY A 328 -13.48 16.97 -5.22
N ASP A 329 -12.31 17.44 -5.63
CA ASP A 329 -11.64 18.60 -5.02
C ASP A 329 -11.69 18.64 -3.49
N MET A 330 -11.37 17.50 -2.85
CA MET A 330 -11.37 17.31 -1.39
C MET A 330 -12.64 17.76 -0.67
N ASN A 331 -13.80 17.68 -1.33
CA ASN A 331 -15.10 18.08 -0.77
C ASN A 331 -15.41 17.46 0.60
N PHE A 332 -14.99 16.23 0.88
CA PHE A 332 -15.14 15.60 2.19
C PHE A 332 -14.51 16.41 3.33
N LEU A 333 -13.39 17.08 3.07
CA LEU A 333 -12.68 17.91 4.04
C LEU A 333 -13.28 19.32 4.08
N LYS A 334 -13.61 19.88 2.91
CA LYS A 334 -14.32 21.17 2.81
C LYS A 334 -15.65 21.14 3.56
N SER A 335 -16.46 20.09 3.37
CA SER A 335 -17.71 19.90 4.13
C SER A 335 -17.44 19.89 5.64
N ALA A 336 -16.46 19.11 6.09
CA ALA A 336 -16.12 18.99 7.50
C ALA A 336 -15.66 20.33 8.12
N PHE A 337 -14.79 21.04 7.40
CA PHE A 337 -14.29 22.35 7.78
C PHE A 337 -15.41 23.39 7.89
N LEU A 338 -16.26 23.50 6.87
CA LEU A 338 -17.39 24.43 6.86
C LEU A 338 -18.40 24.13 7.97
N ASN A 339 -18.68 22.85 8.24
CA ASN A 339 -19.50 22.45 9.39
C ASN A 339 -18.85 22.91 10.71
N GLY A 340 -17.54 22.72 10.86
CA GLY A 340 -16.80 23.20 12.03
C GLY A 340 -16.92 24.71 12.24
N VAL A 341 -16.76 25.50 11.17
CA VAL A 341 -16.94 26.96 11.22
C VAL A 341 -18.37 27.33 11.59
N ASN A 342 -19.36 26.69 10.97
CA ASN A 342 -20.78 26.96 11.24
C ASN A 342 -21.19 26.59 12.68
N ASN A 343 -20.58 25.56 13.27
CA ASN A 343 -20.95 25.07 14.60
C ASN A 343 -20.25 25.79 15.76
N TYR A 344 -19.24 26.62 15.50
CA TYR A 344 -18.42 27.26 16.54
C TYR A 344 -19.13 28.38 17.33
N HIS A 345 -20.35 28.77 16.94
CA HIS A 345 -21.14 29.89 17.51
C HIS A 345 -20.85 30.34 18.95
#